data_AF-V9GBQ0-F1
#
_entry.id   AF-V9GBQ0-F1
#
_cell.length_a   1.000
_cell.length_b   1.000
_cell.length_c   1.000
_cell.angle_alpha   90.00
_cell.angle_beta   90.00
_cell.angle_gamma   90.00
#
_symmetry.space_group_name_H-M   'P 1'
#
loop_
_entity.id
_entity.type
_entity.pdbx_description
1 polymer ?
#
loop_
_entity_poly.entity_id
_entity_poly.type
_entity_poly.pdbx_seq_one_letter_code
_entity_poly.pdbx_strand_id
1 'polypeptide(L)'
;MLNTRTGEREGTYPAQEMERFEVLNERYLLVQRALDGEYFTGATAYESILYDSVEDKEVWTLKGRATHGVFDGERMYLTLNGIPAAVDQENGSLIWKMKTTLKANDDLSHLVGSSLGVLDRYILLS
;
A
#
# COMPACT_ATOMS: atom_id res chain seq x y z
N MET A 1 -16.98 2.59 -1.13
CA MET A 1 -17.27 2.35 0.28
C MET A 1 -18.77 2.23 0.50
N LEU A 2 -19.16 1.22 1.28
CA LEU A 2 -20.54 0.96 1.68
C LEU A 2 -20.63 1.13 3.19
N ASN A 3 -21.47 2.03 3.67
CA ASN A 3 -21.80 2.14 5.08
C ASN A 3 -22.57 0.87 5.48
N THR A 4 -21.98 0.05 6.34
CA THR A 4 -22.58 -1.23 6.75
C THR A 4 -23.73 -1.07 7.75
N ARG A 5 -23.88 0.12 8.37
CA ARG A 5 -25.00 0.45 9.27
C ARG A 5 -26.21 0.96 8.51
N THR A 6 -26.04 1.76 7.47
CA THR A 6 -27.14 2.38 6.71
C THR A 6 -27.41 1.69 5.38
N GLY A 7 -26.45 0.93 4.85
CA GLY A 7 -26.50 0.39 3.49
C GLY A 7 -26.23 1.42 2.40
N GLU A 8 -25.88 2.66 2.77
CA GLU A 8 -25.64 3.73 1.82
C GLU A 8 -24.21 3.69 1.27
N ARG A 9 -24.05 4.17 0.04
CA ARG A 9 -22.74 4.31 -0.58
C ARG A 9 -22.13 5.65 -0.15
N GLU A 10 -21.09 5.61 0.67
CA GLU A 10 -20.39 6.81 1.19
C GLU A 10 -19.22 7.26 0.31
N GLY A 11 -18.79 6.45 -0.65
CA GLY A 11 -17.73 6.83 -1.57
C GLY A 11 -17.55 5.82 -2.70
N THR A 12 -16.91 6.25 -3.77
CA THR A 12 -16.55 5.40 -4.92
C THR A 12 -15.08 5.58 -5.25
N TYR A 13 -14.38 4.47 -5.45
CA TYR A 13 -13.07 4.47 -6.06
C TYR A 13 -13.21 3.83 -7.45
N PRO A 14 -12.89 4.53 -8.54
CA PRO A 14 -13.02 4.01 -9.90
C PRO A 14 -11.83 3.10 -10.23
N ALA A 15 -11.79 1.91 -9.61
CA ALA A 15 -10.70 0.96 -9.79
C ALA A 15 -10.49 0.60 -11.27
N GLN A 16 -9.24 0.63 -11.71
CA GLN A 16 -8.84 0.25 -13.07
C GLN A 16 -8.39 -1.21 -13.13
N GLU A 17 -8.40 -1.80 -14.34
CA GLU A 17 -8.02 -3.22 -14.55
C GLU A 17 -6.60 -3.54 -14.08
N MET A 18 -5.69 -2.56 -14.18
CA MET A 18 -4.29 -2.66 -13.77
C MET A 18 -4.04 -2.18 -12.35
N GLU A 19 -5.08 -2.14 -11.52
CA GLU A 19 -5.01 -1.73 -10.13
C GLU A 19 -5.46 -2.82 -9.16
N ARG A 20 -4.84 -2.83 -7.99
CA ARG A 20 -5.33 -3.49 -6.78
C ARG A 20 -5.36 -2.45 -5.68
N PHE A 21 -6.18 -2.67 -4.66
CA PHE A 21 -6.21 -1.76 -3.53
C PHE A 21 -6.53 -2.47 -2.22
N GLU A 22 -6.02 -1.90 -1.14
CA GLU A 22 -6.32 -2.25 0.24
C GLU A 22 -7.02 -1.07 0.90
N VAL A 23 -8.09 -1.35 1.65
CA VAL A 23 -8.74 -0.32 2.48
C VAL A 23 -7.95 -0.21 3.77
N LEU A 24 -7.33 0.94 4.01
CA LEU A 24 -6.54 1.18 5.23
C LEU A 24 -7.44 1.60 6.40
N ASN A 25 -8.42 2.45 6.12
CA ASN A 25 -9.44 2.92 7.04
C ASN A 25 -10.62 3.54 6.26
N GLU A 26 -11.51 4.28 6.93
CA GLU A 26 -12.69 4.92 6.33
C GLU A 26 -12.36 6.03 5.30
N ARG A 27 -11.10 6.51 5.26
CA ARG A 27 -10.69 7.63 4.40
C ARG A 27 -9.69 7.25 3.32
N TYR A 28 -8.78 6.33 3.62
CA TYR A 28 -7.64 6.06 2.77
C TYR A 28 -7.63 4.65 2.17
N LEU A 29 -7.25 4.61 0.89
CA LEU A 29 -6.91 3.39 0.17
C LEU A 29 -5.41 3.38 -0.12
N LEU A 30 -4.79 2.21 0.02
CA LEU A 30 -3.48 1.94 -0.56
C LEU A 30 -3.70 1.22 -1.88
N VAL A 31 -3.48 1.93 -2.97
CA VAL A 31 -3.64 1.41 -4.33
C VAL A 31 -2.28 0.94 -4.82
N GLN A 32 -2.22 -0.22 -5.46
CA GLN A 32 -1.09 -0.68 -6.25
C GLN A 32 -1.49 -0.61 -7.72
N ARG A 33 -0.64 0.01 -8.55
CA ARG A 33 -0.86 0.12 -9.99
C ARG A 33 0.28 -0.56 -10.72
N ALA A 34 -0.05 -1.49 -11.62
CA ALA A 34 0.89 -2.09 -12.54
C ALA A 34 1.20 -1.08 -13.67
N LEU A 35 2.48 -0.89 -13.96
CA LEU A 35 2.95 0.07 -14.98
C LEU A 35 3.19 -0.60 -16.34
N ASP A 36 3.21 -1.93 -16.36
CA ASP A 36 3.43 -2.76 -17.54
C ASP A 36 2.66 -4.09 -17.43
N GLY A 37 2.80 -4.94 -18.44
CA GLY A 37 2.10 -6.22 -18.52
C GLY A 37 0.69 -6.11 -19.09
N GLU A 38 0.12 -7.28 -19.43
CA GLU A 38 -1.27 -7.40 -19.89
C GLU A 38 -2.26 -7.47 -18.73
N TYR A 39 -1.80 -7.96 -17.58
CA TYR A 39 -2.57 -8.09 -16.35
C TYR A 39 -1.71 -7.68 -15.16
N PHE A 40 -2.36 -7.21 -14.09
CA PHE A 40 -1.68 -6.81 -12.85
C PHE A 40 -0.63 -7.83 -12.37
N THR A 41 -0.93 -9.12 -12.38
CA THR A 41 -0.04 -10.17 -11.85
C THR A 41 1.18 -10.47 -12.71
N GLY A 42 1.18 -10.04 -13.98
CA GLY A 42 2.27 -10.26 -14.93
C GLY A 42 3.21 -9.06 -15.07
N ALA A 43 2.94 -7.97 -14.34
CA ALA A 43 3.71 -6.75 -14.41
C ALA A 43 5.09 -6.92 -13.75
N THR A 44 6.11 -6.29 -14.33
CA THR A 44 7.47 -6.22 -13.79
C THR A 44 7.75 -4.90 -13.09
N ALA A 45 6.89 -3.90 -13.29
CA ALA A 45 6.99 -2.60 -12.66
C ALA A 45 5.64 -2.20 -12.03
N TYR A 46 5.73 -1.65 -10.81
CA TYR A 46 4.58 -1.19 -10.05
C TYR A 46 4.87 0.19 -9.45
N GLU A 47 3.80 0.92 -9.21
CA GLU A 47 3.76 2.04 -8.28
C GLU A 47 2.66 1.81 -7.25
N SER A 48 2.74 2.55 -6.15
CA SER A 48 1.72 2.54 -5.10
C SER A 48 1.30 3.94 -4.76
N ILE A 49 0.02 4.11 -4.48
CA ILE A 49 -0.61 5.40 -4.31
C ILE A 49 -1.38 5.37 -3.00
N LEU A 50 -1.18 6.38 -2.16
CA LEU A 50 -2.12 6.65 -1.10
C LEU A 50 -3.22 7.54 -1.66
N TYR A 51 -4.44 7.02 -1.66
CA TYR A 51 -5.59 7.72 -2.21
C TYR A 51 -6.57 8.09 -1.09
N ASP A 52 -6.99 9.33 -1.07
CA ASP A 52 -8.00 9.87 -0.17
C ASP A 52 -9.38 9.78 -0.83
N SER A 53 -10.21 8.85 -0.38
CA SER A 53 -11.53 8.62 -0.95
C SER A 53 -12.59 9.63 -0.50
N VAL A 54 -12.30 10.44 0.51
CA VAL A 54 -13.19 11.53 0.95
C VAL A 54 -12.94 12.77 0.12
N GLU A 55 -11.68 13.09 -0.15
CA GLU A 55 -11.29 14.25 -0.96
C GLU A 55 -11.14 13.94 -2.46
N ASP A 56 -11.30 12.68 -2.87
CA ASP A 56 -11.15 12.19 -4.24
C ASP A 56 -9.79 12.60 -4.87
N LYS A 57 -8.70 12.32 -4.16
CA LYS A 57 -7.35 12.70 -4.61
C LYS A 57 -6.26 11.69 -4.28
N GLU A 58 -5.26 11.62 -5.15
CA GLU A 58 -3.98 10.97 -4.84
C GLU A 58 -3.19 11.89 -3.88
N VAL A 59 -2.87 11.38 -2.69
CA VAL A 59 -2.09 12.10 -1.68
C VAL A 59 -0.61 12.05 -2.04
N TRP A 60 -0.11 10.85 -2.37
CA TRP A 60 1.25 10.65 -2.85
C TRP A 60 1.36 9.37 -3.67
N THR A 61 2.46 9.28 -4.43
CA THR A 61 2.85 8.11 -5.21
C THR A 61 4.25 7.66 -4.83
N LEU A 62 4.41 6.36 -4.62
CA LEU A 62 5.65 5.70 -4.23
C LEU A 62 6.02 4.65 -5.29
N LYS A 63 7.27 4.67 -5.75
CA LYS A 63 7.76 3.64 -6.68
C LYS A 63 7.84 2.28 -6.00
N GLY A 64 7.33 1.25 -6.67
CA GLY A 64 7.26 -0.12 -6.17
C GLY A 64 5.87 -0.48 -5.67
N ARG A 65 5.73 -1.75 -5.28
CA ARG A 65 4.48 -2.35 -4.79
C ARG A 65 4.47 -2.31 -3.26
N ALA A 66 3.63 -1.46 -2.70
CA ALA A 66 3.39 -1.33 -1.28
C ALA A 66 2.11 -2.10 -0.89
N THR A 67 2.21 -2.91 0.14
CA THR A 67 1.09 -3.68 0.70
C THR A 67 1.09 -3.59 2.22
N HIS A 68 -0.02 -3.96 2.85
CA HIS A 68 -0.17 -4.06 4.31
C HIS A 68 0.12 -2.74 5.04
N GLY A 69 -0.45 -1.66 4.52
CA GLY A 69 -0.31 -0.32 5.09
C GLY A 69 -0.95 -0.19 6.47
N VAL A 70 -0.26 0.46 7.40
CA VAL A 70 -0.79 0.83 8.73
C VAL A 70 -0.29 2.22 9.10
N PHE A 71 -1.19 3.09 9.56
CA PHE A 71 -0.86 4.43 10.05
C PHE A 71 -0.47 4.41 11.54
N ASP A 72 0.53 5.21 11.89
CA ASP A 72 0.97 5.46 13.26
C ASP A 72 1.59 6.87 13.36
N GLY A 73 0.82 7.82 13.89
CA GLY A 73 1.23 9.23 13.96
C GLY A 73 1.48 9.83 12.57
N GLU A 74 2.69 10.32 12.35
CA GLU A 74 3.13 10.93 11.08
C GLU A 74 3.71 9.90 10.09
N ARG A 75 3.65 8.61 10.44
CA ARG A 75 4.27 7.53 9.66
C ARG A 75 3.23 6.55 9.17
N MET A 76 3.52 5.99 8.01
CA MET A 76 2.87 4.80 7.51
C MET A 76 3.89 3.67 7.42
N TYR A 77 3.60 2.55 8.07
CA TYR A 77 4.35 1.30 7.92
C TYR A 77 3.71 0.44 6.85
N LEU A 78 4.53 -0.20 6.03
CA LEU A 78 4.09 -1.03 4.91
C LEU A 78 5.19 -2.03 4.51
N THR A 79 4.86 -2.99 3.66
CA THR A 79 5.87 -3.78 2.92
C THR A 79 6.04 -3.20 1.53
N LEU A 80 7.23 -2.70 1.23
CA LEU A 80 7.60 -2.18 -0.10
C LEU A 80 8.40 -3.23 -0.87
N ASN A 81 7.81 -3.77 -1.94
CA ASN A 81 8.32 -4.90 -2.71
C ASN A 81 8.58 -6.13 -1.82
N GLY A 82 7.65 -6.40 -0.89
CA GLY A 82 7.76 -7.47 0.10
C GLY A 82 8.76 -7.21 1.24
N ILE A 83 9.34 -6.01 1.36
CA ILE A 83 10.32 -5.68 2.41
C ILE A 83 9.72 -4.63 3.34
N PRO A 84 9.72 -4.85 4.67
CA PRO A 84 9.21 -3.86 5.63
C PRO A 84 9.87 -2.49 5.46
N ALA A 85 9.06 -1.46 5.49
CA ALA A 85 9.46 -0.07 5.32
C ALA A 85 8.56 0.86 6.15
N ALA A 86 9.06 2.06 6.38
CA ALA A 86 8.25 3.19 6.83
C ALA A 86 8.38 4.33 5.83
N VAL A 87 7.26 4.98 5.57
CA VAL A 87 7.18 6.20 4.78
C VAL A 87 6.54 7.31 5.61
N ASP A 88 6.85 8.55 5.24
CA ASP A 88 6.14 9.73 5.70
C ASP A 88 4.68 9.66 5.23
N GLN A 89 3.72 9.84 6.13
CA GLN A 89 2.31 9.70 5.80
C GLN A 89 1.83 10.81 4.84
N GLU A 90 2.37 12.02 4.94
CA GLU A 90 1.87 13.17 4.18
C GLU A 90 2.37 13.17 2.74
N ASN A 91 3.61 12.73 2.52
CA ASN A 91 4.26 12.85 1.21
C ASN A 91 4.82 11.53 0.65
N GLY A 92 4.73 10.42 1.40
CA GLY A 92 5.16 9.10 0.94
C GLY A 92 6.68 8.92 0.87
N SER A 93 7.47 9.87 1.38
CA SER A 93 8.94 9.77 1.37
C SER A 93 9.41 8.59 2.20
N LEU A 94 10.34 7.81 1.66
CA LEU A 94 10.91 6.66 2.37
C LEU A 94 11.75 7.13 3.58
N ILE A 95 11.32 6.76 4.78
CA ILE A 95 12.06 7.02 6.03
C ILE A 95 13.09 5.92 6.24
N TRP A 96 12.66 4.66 6.16
CA TRP A 96 13.55 3.51 6.23
C TRP A 96 12.96 2.31 5.49
N LYS A 97 13.84 1.40 5.06
CA LYS A 97 13.50 0.08 4.51
C LYS A 97 14.44 -0.95 5.14
N MET A 98 13.92 -2.07 5.62
CA MET A 98 14.72 -3.10 6.27
C MET A 98 15.79 -3.62 5.30
N LYS A 99 17.03 -3.76 5.77
CA LYS A 99 18.11 -4.35 4.97
C LYS A 99 17.81 -5.84 4.75
N THR A 100 17.95 -6.30 3.52
CA THR A 100 17.86 -7.72 3.15
C THR A 100 19.16 -8.15 2.48
N THR A 101 19.47 -9.45 2.53
CA THR A 101 20.63 -10.03 1.82
C THR A 101 20.33 -10.32 0.35
N LEU A 102 19.08 -10.10 -0.07
CA LEU A 102 18.62 -10.21 -1.46
C LEU A 102 18.94 -8.90 -2.19
N LYS A 103 19.17 -8.96 -3.50
CA LYS A 103 19.50 -7.74 -4.28
C LYS A 103 18.33 -6.74 -4.15
N ALA A 104 18.64 -5.48 -3.86
CA ALA A 104 17.68 -4.44 -3.49
C ALA A 104 16.58 -4.11 -4.54
N ASN A 105 16.64 -4.72 -5.73
CA ASN A 105 15.72 -4.51 -6.83
C ASN A 105 14.74 -5.67 -7.08
N ASP A 106 14.84 -6.79 -6.35
CA ASP A 106 13.92 -7.90 -6.56
C ASP A 106 12.58 -7.61 -5.87
N ASP A 107 11.47 -7.73 -6.61
CA ASP A 107 10.14 -7.72 -6.01
C ASP A 107 9.89 -9.03 -5.26
N LEU A 108 9.94 -8.97 -3.93
CA LEU A 108 9.72 -10.13 -3.07
C LEU A 108 8.25 -10.34 -2.73
N SER A 109 7.34 -9.53 -3.28
CA SER A 109 5.90 -9.65 -3.00
C SER A 109 5.32 -11.03 -3.35
N HIS A 110 6.00 -11.80 -4.22
CA HIS A 110 5.62 -13.19 -4.53
C HIS A 110 6.06 -14.21 -3.47
N LEU A 111 7.07 -13.90 -2.66
CA LEU A 111 7.58 -14.76 -1.60
C LEU A 111 6.88 -14.51 -0.26
N VAL A 112 6.12 -13.41 -0.18
CA VAL A 112 5.56 -12.89 1.05
C VAL A 112 4.05 -13.11 1.02
N GLY A 113 3.61 -14.21 1.63
CA GLY A 113 2.23 -14.38 2.06
C GLY A 113 1.97 -13.81 3.46
N SER A 114 2.80 -12.85 3.90
CA SER A 114 2.83 -12.44 5.30
C SER A 114 1.89 -11.29 5.61
N SER A 115 1.18 -11.36 6.72
CA SER A 115 0.53 -10.18 7.31
C SER A 115 1.53 -9.36 8.13
N LEU A 116 1.41 -8.03 8.05
CA LEU A 116 2.08 -7.08 8.96
C LEU A 116 1.13 -6.70 10.09
N GLY A 117 1.61 -6.76 11.33
CA GLY A 117 0.93 -6.18 12.49
C GLY A 117 1.81 -5.15 13.18
N VAL A 118 1.32 -3.95 13.42
CA VAL A 118 2.02 -2.93 14.22
C VAL A 118 1.63 -3.10 15.69
N LEU A 119 2.63 -3.19 16.56
CA LEU A 119 2.55 -3.17 18.02
C LEU A 119 3.31 -1.92 18.52
N ASP A 120 3.07 -1.50 19.77
CA ASP A 120 3.62 -0.28 20.40
C ASP A 120 5.06 0.11 20.01
N ARG A 121 5.97 -0.87 19.84
CA ARG A 121 7.36 -0.63 19.38
C ARG A 121 7.83 -1.61 18.30
N TYR A 122 6.96 -2.47 17.79
CA TYR A 122 7.37 -3.62 16.99
C TYR A 122 6.45 -3.83 15.79
N ILE A 123 7.03 -4.34 14.71
CA ILE A 123 6.26 -4.84 13.58
C ILE A 123 6.38 -6.37 13.62
N LEU A 124 5.23 -7.03 13.73
CA LEU A 124 5.12 -8.47 13.58
C LEU A 124 5.07 -8.81 12.09
N LEU A 125 5.92 -9.76 11.70
CA LEU A 125 5.91 -10.41 10.38
C LEU A 125 5.40 -11.83 10.61
N SER A 126 4.29 -12.22 9.98
CA SER A 126 3.72 -13.58 10.11
C SER A 126 3.38 -14.17 8.76
#